data_AF-A0A8X6HZA6-F1
#
_entry.id   AF-A0A8X6HZA6-F1
#
_cell.length_a   1.000
_cell.length_b   1.000
_cell.length_c   1.000
_cell.angle_alpha   90.00
_cell.angle_beta   90.00
_cell.angle_gamma   90.00
#
_symmetry.space_group_name_H-M   'P 1'
#
loop_
_entity.id
_entity.type
_entity.pdbx_description
1 polymer ?
#
loop_
_entity_poly.entity_id
_entity_poly.type
_entity_poly.pdbx_seq_one_letter_code
_entity_poly.pdbx_strand_id
1 'polypeptide(L)'
;MVSTECGHVFHSECLFKWIEDSKTCPECLKPVFCENITKLYFNIAPNDEFDAALAESNIHALKASLEEKDNELESSINKLTELQFQAATVEKVAEVNRQREVYIQYELLCLNREYMSLITLENEVKRLKRENEILFRQIHRHKNICRKDVEEDLHEMHSKVAASIANAASSGFISRRTMFKKKVVPVKDKHSFNPFAE
;
A
#
# COMPACT_ATOMS: atom_id res chain seq x y z
N MET A 1 78.91 21.06 -27.83
CA MET A 1 77.90 20.66 -28.83
C MET A 1 78.18 21.36 -30.15
N VAL A 2 77.71 20.83 -31.26
CA VAL A 2 77.81 21.40 -32.61
C VAL A 2 76.44 21.34 -33.28
N SER A 3 76.14 22.32 -34.13
CA SER A 3 74.94 22.34 -34.96
C SER A 3 75.30 22.22 -36.42
N THR A 4 74.46 21.53 -37.17
CA THR A 4 74.52 21.47 -38.64
C THR A 4 73.66 22.59 -39.24
N GLU A 5 73.86 22.94 -40.51
CA GLU A 5 73.01 23.93 -41.22
C GLU A 5 71.53 23.58 -41.23
N CYS A 6 71.17 22.30 -41.09
CA CYS A 6 69.79 21.88 -40.98
C CYS A 6 69.16 22.12 -39.59
N GLY A 7 69.94 22.60 -38.62
CA GLY A 7 69.49 22.98 -37.29
C GLY A 7 69.60 21.91 -36.20
N HIS A 8 69.97 20.67 -36.56
CA HIS A 8 70.13 19.59 -35.58
C HIS A 8 71.46 19.69 -34.85
N VAL A 9 71.44 19.39 -33.54
CA VAL A 9 72.53 19.60 -32.60
C VAL A 9 73.05 18.26 -32.06
N PHE A 10 74.36 18.09 -32.07
CA PHE A 10 75.02 16.86 -31.64
C PHE A 10 76.24 17.15 -30.77
N HIS A 11 76.77 16.14 -30.09
CA HIS A 11 78.13 16.22 -29.57
C HIS A 11 79.11 16.32 -30.74
N SER A 12 80.17 17.11 -30.56
CA SER A 12 81.17 17.37 -31.62
C SER A 12 81.73 16.07 -32.18
N GLU A 13 82.22 15.20 -31.30
CA GLU A 13 82.83 13.92 -31.67
C GLU A 13 81.84 12.97 -32.35
N CYS A 14 80.61 12.89 -31.85
CA CYS A 14 79.57 12.04 -32.42
C CYS A 14 79.22 12.45 -33.86
N LEU A 15 79.12 13.76 -34.14
CA LEU A 15 78.82 14.23 -35.49
C LEU A 15 80.01 14.03 -36.44
N PHE A 16 81.23 14.36 -36.00
CA PHE A 16 82.41 14.22 -36.86
C PHE A 16 82.64 12.77 -37.29
N LYS A 17 82.47 11.81 -36.37
CA LYS A 17 82.53 10.38 -36.70
C LYS A 17 81.47 9.96 -37.73
N TRP A 18 80.25 10.49 -37.62
CA TRP A 18 79.17 10.14 -38.55
C TRP A 18 79.40 10.66 -39.98
N ILE A 19 79.87 11.89 -40.09
CA ILE A 19 80.08 12.52 -41.40
C ILE A 19 81.36 12.00 -42.09
N GLU A 20 82.27 11.32 -41.40
CA GLU A 20 83.36 10.58 -42.06
C GLU A 20 82.80 9.56 -43.05
N ASP A 21 81.75 8.83 -42.64
CA ASP A 21 81.16 7.74 -43.44
C ASP A 21 80.01 8.19 -44.35
N SER A 22 79.05 8.99 -43.83
CA SER A 22 77.76 9.20 -44.50
C SER A 22 77.59 10.59 -45.15
N LYS A 23 78.40 11.58 -44.76
CA LYS A 23 78.32 12.99 -45.23
C LYS A 23 76.92 13.62 -45.13
N THR A 24 76.05 13.10 -44.27
CA THR A 24 74.66 13.56 -44.08
C THR A 24 74.33 13.75 -42.60
N CYS A 25 73.30 14.55 -42.33
CA CYS A 25 72.76 14.73 -41.00
C CYS A 25 72.11 13.42 -40.49
N PRO A 26 72.45 12.94 -39.27
CA PRO A 26 71.84 11.74 -38.69
C PRO A 26 70.30 11.78 -38.57
N GLU A 27 69.72 12.97 -38.39
CA GLU A 27 68.28 13.11 -38.12
C GLU A 27 67.44 13.37 -39.37
N CYS A 28 67.98 14.07 -40.37
CA CYS A 28 67.19 14.50 -41.54
C CYS A 28 67.82 14.18 -42.90
N LEU A 29 68.97 13.49 -42.91
CA LEU A 29 69.68 13.04 -44.10
C LEU A 29 70.11 14.14 -45.09
N LYS A 30 69.95 15.42 -44.72
CA LYS A 30 70.48 16.54 -45.52
C LYS A 30 72.01 16.47 -45.56
N PRO A 31 72.66 16.85 -46.68
CA PRO A 31 74.12 16.87 -46.78
C PRO A 31 74.74 17.76 -45.70
N VAL A 32 75.83 17.29 -45.08
CA VAL A 32 76.59 18.03 -44.08
C VAL A 32 78.05 18.06 -44.50
N PHE A 33 78.58 19.27 -44.67
CA PHE A 33 79.99 19.51 -44.94
C PHE A 33 80.69 20.02 -43.69
N CYS A 34 81.96 19.69 -43.51
CA CYS A 34 82.73 20.09 -42.32
C CYS A 34 82.79 21.61 -42.13
N GLU A 35 82.73 22.38 -43.22
CA GLU A 35 82.72 23.85 -43.25
C GLU A 35 81.41 24.45 -42.70
N ASN A 36 80.34 23.65 -42.72
CA ASN A 36 78.97 24.06 -42.42
C ASN A 36 78.52 23.60 -41.03
N ILE A 37 79.48 23.33 -40.14
CA ILE A 37 79.27 22.89 -38.76
C ILE A 37 79.59 24.04 -37.81
N THR A 38 78.58 24.51 -37.09
CA THR A 38 78.73 25.60 -36.12
C THR A 38 78.94 25.04 -34.73
N LYS A 39 80.05 25.39 -34.07
CA LYS A 39 80.29 25.03 -32.67
C LYS A 39 79.39 25.86 -31.76
N LEU A 40 78.57 25.19 -30.96
CA LEU A 40 77.67 25.83 -30.02
C LEU A 40 78.35 25.96 -28.66
N TYR A 41 78.33 27.18 -28.13
CA TYR A 41 78.74 27.53 -26.78
C TYR A 41 77.49 27.92 -26.00
N PHE A 42 77.11 27.09 -25.03
CA PHE A 42 76.01 27.43 -24.14
C PHE A 42 76.57 28.26 -22.99
N ASN A 43 76.08 29.49 -22.87
CA ASN A 43 76.26 30.27 -21.65
C ASN A 43 75.25 29.77 -20.62
N ILE A 44 75.52 28.58 -20.06
CA ILE A 44 74.76 28.08 -18.91
C ILE A 44 75.26 28.90 -17.73
N ALA A 45 74.53 29.95 -17.37
CA ALA A 45 74.71 30.56 -16.06
C ALA A 45 74.52 29.43 -15.03
N PRO A 46 75.43 29.24 -14.07
CA PRO A 46 75.23 28.28 -13.00
C PRO A 46 74.05 28.79 -12.17
N ASN A 47 72.85 28.40 -12.56
CA ASN A 47 71.65 28.58 -11.77
C ASN A 47 71.56 27.37 -10.83
N ASP A 48 72.61 27.18 -10.03
CA ASP A 48 72.82 26.03 -9.14
C ASP A 48 72.66 26.46 -7.67
N GLU A 49 71.63 27.24 -7.37
CA GLU A 49 70.98 27.11 -6.06
C GLU A 49 69.73 26.26 -6.26
N PHE A 50 69.95 24.95 -6.40
CA PHE A 50 68.91 23.99 -6.05
C PHE A 50 68.62 24.21 -4.57
N ASP A 51 67.59 25.01 -4.28
CA ASP A 51 67.16 25.30 -2.92
C ASP A 51 66.50 24.04 -2.34
N ALA A 52 67.35 23.14 -1.86
CA ALA A 52 66.96 21.91 -1.21
C ALA A 52 66.01 22.18 -0.04
N ALA A 53 66.14 23.34 0.63
CA ALA A 53 65.25 23.73 1.72
C ALA A 53 63.84 24.07 1.21
N LEU A 54 63.72 24.77 0.06
CA LEU A 54 62.44 25.02 -0.59
C LEU A 54 61.78 23.71 -1.08
N ALA A 55 62.57 22.80 -1.65
CA ALA A 55 62.08 21.49 -2.07
C ALA A 55 61.60 20.63 -0.89
N GLU A 56 62.37 20.60 0.21
CA GLU A 56 62.00 19.90 1.45
C GLU A 56 60.73 20.51 2.08
N SER A 57 60.62 21.83 2.11
CA SER A 57 59.41 22.53 2.58
C SER A 57 58.17 22.13 1.77
N ASN A 58 58.29 22.10 0.44
CA ASN A 58 57.21 21.65 -0.44
C ASN A 58 56.84 20.18 -0.23
N ILE A 59 57.84 19.30 -0.04
CA ILE A 59 57.61 17.89 0.28
C ILE A 59 56.88 17.75 1.61
N HIS A 60 57.24 18.51 2.63
CA HIS A 60 56.54 18.51 3.92
C HIS A 60 55.10 19.01 3.80
N ALA A 61 54.88 20.11 3.07
CA ALA A 61 53.54 20.65 2.83
C ALA A 61 52.64 19.65 2.09
N LEU A 62 53.16 19.00 1.04
CA LEU A 62 52.44 17.99 0.28
C LEU A 62 52.13 16.74 1.11
N LYS A 63 53.07 16.30 1.96
CA LYS A 63 52.83 15.17 2.89
C LYS A 63 51.73 15.48 3.89
N ALA A 64 51.75 16.67 4.50
CA ALA A 64 50.69 17.08 5.43
C ALA A 64 49.32 17.16 4.76
N SER A 65 49.27 17.70 3.53
CA SER A 65 48.03 17.76 2.75
C SER A 65 47.53 16.36 2.35
N LEU A 66 48.43 15.43 2.05
CA LEU A 66 48.07 14.04 1.76
C LEU A 66 47.47 13.36 3.00
N GLU A 67 48.09 13.52 4.17
CA GLU A 67 47.60 12.97 5.43
C GLU A 67 46.23 13.54 5.83
N GLU A 68 46.00 14.83 5.61
CA GLU A 68 44.68 15.46 5.80
C GLU A 68 43.62 14.82 4.89
N LYS A 69 43.94 14.63 3.61
CA LYS A 69 43.02 14.01 2.65
C LYS A 69 42.76 12.53 2.93
N ASP A 70 43.76 11.79 3.40
CA ASP A 70 43.60 10.40 3.82
C ASP A 70 42.64 10.29 5.02
N ASN A 71 42.78 11.19 6.01
CA ASN A 71 41.87 11.26 7.16
C ASN A 71 40.44 11.65 6.75
N GLU A 72 40.28 12.62 5.86
CA GLU A 72 38.98 13.00 5.30
C GLU A 72 38.31 11.86 4.52
N LEU A 73 39.11 11.12 3.73
CA LEU A 73 38.65 9.98 2.96
C LEU A 73 38.19 8.85 3.90
N GLU A 74 38.96 8.55 4.94
CA GLU A 74 38.59 7.54 5.93
C GLU A 74 37.31 7.91 6.68
N SER A 75 37.16 9.17 7.09
CA SER A 75 35.92 9.68 7.68
C SER A 75 34.72 9.53 6.74
N SER A 76 34.91 9.85 5.46
CA SER A 76 33.87 9.73 4.43
C SER A 76 33.48 8.27 4.17
N ILE A 77 34.45 7.35 4.11
CA ILE A 77 34.23 5.92 3.96
C ILE A 77 33.42 5.37 5.14
N ASN A 78 33.80 5.72 6.37
CA ASN A 78 33.08 5.30 7.58
C ASN A 78 31.64 5.82 7.59
N LYS A 79 31.40 7.04 7.08
CA LYS A 79 30.05 7.57 6.95
C LYS A 79 29.24 6.82 5.89
N LEU A 80 29.85 6.49 4.76
CA LEU A 80 29.20 5.74 3.69
C LEU A 80 28.80 4.33 4.14
N THR A 81 29.67 3.62 4.86
CA THR A 81 29.36 2.28 5.37
C THR A 81 28.22 2.30 6.38
N GLU A 82 28.21 3.29 7.28
CA GLU A 82 27.09 3.51 8.22
C GLU A 82 25.78 3.78 7.48
N LEU A 83 25.80 4.68 6.48
CA LEU A 83 24.61 4.99 5.68
C LEU A 83 24.11 3.78 4.89
N GLN A 84 25.00 2.95 4.36
CA GLN A 84 24.64 1.71 3.67
C GLN A 84 23.94 0.72 4.61
N PHE A 85 24.43 0.57 5.85
CA PHE A 85 23.80 -0.28 6.84
C PHE A 85 22.41 0.23 7.24
N GLN A 86 22.28 1.55 7.45
CA GLN A 86 21.00 2.18 7.74
C GLN A 86 20.00 2.01 6.58
N ALA A 87 20.45 2.21 5.33
CA ALA A 87 19.61 2.02 4.14
C ALA A 87 19.08 0.58 4.05
N ALA A 88 19.95 -0.43 4.22
CA ALA A 88 19.55 -1.83 4.22
C ALA A 88 18.53 -2.16 5.32
N THR A 89 18.70 -1.56 6.50
CA THR A 89 17.76 -1.73 7.62
C THR A 89 16.40 -1.13 7.30
N VAL A 90 16.37 0.09 6.76
CA VAL A 90 15.12 0.77 6.36
C VAL A 90 14.40 -0.01 5.26
N GLU A 91 15.13 -0.52 4.26
CA GLU A 91 14.56 -1.35 3.20
C GLU A 91 13.88 -2.61 3.77
N LYS A 92 14.53 -3.29 4.71
CA LYS A 92 13.97 -4.48 5.35
C LYS A 92 12.69 -4.16 6.14
N VAL A 93 12.67 -3.05 6.87
CA VAL A 93 11.48 -2.59 7.61
C VAL A 93 10.35 -2.21 6.64
N ALA A 94 10.67 -1.47 5.57
CA ALA A 94 9.71 -1.09 4.55
C ALA A 94 9.06 -2.32 3.89
N GLU A 95 9.83 -3.36 3.63
CA GLU A 95 9.31 -4.60 3.05
C GLU A 95 8.34 -5.33 3.98
N VAL A 96 8.69 -5.48 5.26
CA VAL A 96 7.77 -6.06 6.25
C VAL A 96 6.48 -5.25 6.37
N ASN A 97 6.57 -3.92 6.31
CA ASN A 97 5.41 -3.05 6.35
C ASN A 97 4.53 -3.18 5.11
N ARG A 98 5.11 -3.29 3.90
CA ARG A 98 4.33 -3.57 2.68
C ARG A 98 3.55 -4.88 2.78
N GLN A 99 4.19 -5.94 3.28
CA GLN A 99 3.54 -7.24 3.45
C GLN A 99 2.38 -7.16 4.45
N ARG A 100 2.55 -6.43 5.56
CA ARG A 100 1.48 -6.19 6.53
C ARG A 100 0.33 -5.36 5.95
N GLU A 101 0.64 -4.35 5.14
CA GLU A 101 -0.37 -3.51 4.50
C GLU A 101 -1.27 -4.33 3.56
N VAL A 102 -0.67 -5.20 2.74
CA VAL A 102 -1.43 -6.13 1.88
C VAL A 102 -2.33 -7.05 2.70
N TYR A 103 -1.84 -7.59 3.82
CA TYR A 103 -2.63 -8.43 4.70
C TYR A 103 -3.84 -7.69 5.30
N ILE A 104 -3.61 -6.47 5.82
CA ILE A 104 -4.68 -5.64 6.40
C ILE A 104 -5.73 -5.28 5.33
N GLN A 105 -5.30 -4.97 4.11
CA GLN A 105 -6.22 -4.68 3.01
C GLN A 105 -7.10 -5.90 2.66
N TYR A 106 -6.53 -7.10 2.66
CA TYR A 106 -7.29 -8.34 2.46
C TYR A 106 -8.31 -8.58 3.57
N GLU A 107 -7.91 -8.41 4.83
CA GLU A 107 -8.81 -8.59 5.98
C GLU A 107 -9.97 -7.58 5.96
N LEU A 108 -9.68 -6.31 5.64
CA LEU A 108 -10.70 -5.27 5.45
C LEU A 108 -11.67 -5.62 4.32
N LEU A 109 -11.19 -6.18 3.22
CA LEU A 109 -12.06 -6.59 2.11
C LEU A 109 -13.04 -7.69 2.54
N CYS A 110 -12.55 -8.71 3.25
CA CYS A 110 -13.36 -9.79 3.80
C CYS A 110 -14.41 -9.26 4.78
N LEU A 111 -13.99 -8.41 5.73
CA LEU A 111 -14.89 -7.83 6.72
C LEU A 111 -15.94 -6.92 6.07
N ASN A 112 -15.57 -6.15 5.05
CA ASN A 112 -16.52 -5.30 4.32
C ASN A 112 -17.58 -6.14 3.59
N ARG A 113 -17.21 -7.31 3.05
CA ARG A 113 -18.17 -8.24 2.44
C ARG A 113 -19.17 -8.77 3.47
N GLU A 114 -18.70 -9.14 4.66
CA GLU A 114 -19.55 -9.60 5.76
C GLU A 114 -20.48 -8.48 6.25
N TYR A 115 -19.95 -7.28 6.44
CA TYR A 115 -20.71 -6.09 6.82
C TYR A 115 -21.84 -5.79 5.83
N MET A 116 -21.56 -5.85 4.52
CA MET A 116 -22.58 -5.67 3.49
C MET A 116 -23.66 -6.76 3.57
N SER A 117 -23.29 -8.02 3.83
CA SER A 117 -24.26 -9.10 4.04
C SER A 117 -25.15 -8.83 5.26
N LEU A 118 -24.58 -8.34 6.36
CA LEU A 118 -25.35 -8.01 7.57
C LEU A 118 -26.37 -6.90 7.30
N ILE A 119 -26.01 -5.85 6.56
CA ILE A 119 -26.95 -4.79 6.17
C ILE A 119 -28.13 -5.37 5.38
N THR A 120 -27.86 -6.25 4.41
CA THR A 120 -28.94 -6.86 3.62
C THR A 120 -29.89 -7.69 4.49
N LEU A 121 -29.34 -8.46 5.43
CA LEU A 121 -30.14 -9.27 6.35
C LEU A 121 -30.95 -8.40 7.32
N GLU A 122 -30.37 -7.30 7.82
CA GLU A 122 -31.08 -6.35 8.70
C GLU A 122 -32.31 -5.75 8.01
N ASN A 123 -32.15 -5.35 6.74
CA ASN A 123 -33.25 -4.83 5.93
C ASN A 123 -34.34 -5.88 5.70
N GLU A 124 -33.94 -7.13 5.46
CA GLU A 124 -34.86 -8.24 5.28
C GLU A 124 -35.65 -8.55 6.56
N VAL A 125 -34.98 -8.57 7.72
CA VAL A 125 -35.64 -8.71 9.02
C VAL A 125 -36.64 -7.58 9.25
N LYS A 126 -36.28 -6.33 8.94
CA LYS A 126 -37.20 -5.18 9.05
C LYS A 126 -38.41 -5.36 8.13
N ARG A 127 -38.22 -5.85 6.90
CA ARG A 127 -39.32 -6.12 5.96
C ARG A 127 -40.26 -7.20 6.49
N LEU A 128 -39.71 -8.35 6.89
CA LEU A 128 -40.49 -9.48 7.43
C LEU A 128 -41.25 -9.09 8.71
N LYS A 129 -40.66 -8.26 9.58
CA LYS A 129 -41.36 -7.73 10.77
C LYS A 129 -42.60 -6.92 10.39
N ARG A 130 -42.50 -6.02 9.41
CA ARG A 130 -43.67 -5.23 8.93
C ARG A 130 -44.74 -6.13 8.32
N GLU A 131 -44.34 -7.13 7.53
CA GLU A 131 -45.27 -8.08 6.93
C GLU A 131 -46.01 -8.89 7.99
N ASN A 132 -45.28 -9.39 8.99
CA ASN A 132 -45.89 -10.07 10.14
C ASN A 132 -46.90 -9.18 10.87
N GLU A 133 -46.59 -7.91 11.14
CA GLU A 133 -47.54 -6.98 11.75
C GLU A 133 -48.81 -6.79 10.90
N ILE A 134 -48.68 -6.71 9.58
CA ILE A 134 -49.82 -6.58 8.66
C ILE A 134 -50.68 -7.85 8.70
N LEU A 135 -50.06 -9.02 8.60
CA LEU A 135 -50.74 -10.31 8.67
C LEU A 135 -51.46 -10.49 10.01
N PHE A 136 -50.82 -10.13 11.13
CA PHE A 136 -51.46 -10.14 12.45
C PHE A 136 -52.69 -9.25 12.50
N ARG A 137 -52.62 -8.03 11.95
CA ARG A 137 -53.79 -7.14 11.85
C ARG A 137 -54.90 -7.72 10.97
N GLN A 138 -54.55 -8.34 9.85
CA GLN A 138 -55.51 -8.99 8.95
C GLN A 138 -56.23 -10.16 9.65
N ILE A 139 -55.47 -11.05 10.30
CA ILE A 139 -56.02 -12.18 11.06
C ILE A 139 -56.95 -11.68 12.16
N HIS A 140 -56.54 -10.64 12.91
CA HIS A 140 -57.37 -10.07 13.97
C HIS A 140 -58.69 -9.51 13.42
N ARG A 141 -58.65 -8.80 12.29
CA ARG A 141 -59.87 -8.31 11.62
C ARG A 141 -60.79 -9.45 11.18
N HIS A 142 -60.25 -10.45 10.50
CA HIS A 142 -61.05 -11.61 10.07
C HIS A 142 -61.66 -12.35 11.24
N LYS A 143 -60.90 -12.57 12.33
CA LYS A 143 -61.42 -13.19 13.56
C LYS A 143 -62.60 -12.40 14.15
N ASN A 144 -62.52 -11.07 14.16
CA ASN A 144 -63.60 -10.23 14.66
C ASN A 144 -64.84 -10.24 13.76
N ILE A 145 -64.66 -10.28 12.42
CA ILE A 145 -65.75 -10.40 11.46
C ILE A 145 -66.46 -11.75 11.65
N CYS A 146 -65.72 -12.86 11.58
CA CYS A 146 -66.29 -14.20 11.78
C CYS A 146 -67.04 -14.31 13.13
N ARG A 147 -66.54 -13.67 14.20
CA ARG A 147 -67.22 -13.66 15.49
C ARG A 147 -68.57 -12.94 15.42
N LYS A 148 -68.63 -11.77 14.77
CA LYS A 148 -69.87 -11.01 14.61
C LYS A 148 -70.89 -11.78 13.76
N ASP A 149 -70.45 -12.38 12.66
CA ASP A 149 -71.33 -13.17 11.77
C ASP A 149 -71.98 -14.33 12.55
N VAL A 150 -71.21 -15.04 13.38
CA VAL A 150 -71.74 -16.12 14.24
C VAL A 150 -72.71 -15.59 15.31
N GLU A 151 -72.44 -14.41 15.89
CA GLU A 151 -73.34 -13.77 16.85
C GLU A 151 -74.67 -13.34 16.20
N GLU A 152 -74.62 -12.81 14.97
CA GLU A 152 -75.78 -12.42 14.17
C GLU A 152 -76.62 -13.65 13.77
N ASP A 153 -76.00 -14.71 13.24
CA ASP A 153 -76.66 -15.98 12.91
C ASP A 153 -77.34 -16.61 14.14
N LEU A 154 -76.69 -16.55 15.31
CA LEU A 154 -77.26 -17.05 16.56
C LEU A 154 -78.47 -16.23 17.00
N HIS A 155 -78.42 -14.90 16.87
CA HIS A 155 -79.54 -14.03 17.18
C HIS A 155 -80.73 -14.28 16.25
N GLU A 156 -80.48 -14.45 14.94
CA GLU A 156 -81.50 -14.77 13.95
C GLU A 156 -82.15 -16.13 14.26
N MET A 157 -81.35 -17.17 14.57
CA MET A 157 -81.86 -18.48 14.99
C MET A 157 -82.72 -18.38 16.25
N HIS A 158 -82.26 -17.66 17.28
CA HIS A 158 -83.05 -17.46 18.50
C HIS A 158 -84.39 -16.76 18.22
N SER A 159 -84.40 -15.74 17.36
CA SER A 159 -85.62 -15.04 16.95
C SER A 159 -86.61 -15.96 16.23
N LYS A 160 -86.13 -16.75 15.26
CA LYS A 160 -86.93 -17.75 14.52
C LYS A 160 -87.54 -18.82 15.47
N VAL A 161 -86.75 -19.30 16.43
CA VAL A 161 -87.22 -20.26 17.45
C VAL A 161 -88.28 -19.62 18.35
N ALA A 162 -88.06 -18.40 18.84
CA ALA A 162 -89.02 -17.68 19.68
C ALA A 162 -90.36 -17.44 18.95
N ALA A 163 -90.32 -17.03 17.68
CA ALA A 163 -91.51 -16.88 16.84
C ALA A 163 -92.25 -18.20 16.65
N SER A 164 -91.51 -19.30 16.43
CA SER A 164 -92.10 -20.65 16.30
C SER A 164 -92.78 -21.11 17.60
N ILE A 165 -92.16 -20.86 18.76
CA ILE A 165 -92.75 -21.15 20.07
C ILE A 165 -94.01 -20.31 20.31
N ALA A 166 -93.98 -19.01 20.00
CA ALA A 166 -95.13 -18.12 20.16
C ALA A 166 -96.31 -18.53 19.27
N ASN A 167 -96.05 -18.92 18.02
CA ASN A 167 -97.06 -19.45 17.10
C ASN A 167 -97.66 -20.76 17.64
N ALA A 168 -96.83 -21.69 18.13
CA ALA A 168 -97.29 -22.96 18.72
C ALA A 168 -98.14 -22.76 20.01
N ALA A 169 -97.81 -21.75 20.81
CA ALA A 169 -98.59 -21.35 21.98
C ALA A 169 -99.96 -20.73 21.58
N SER A 170 -99.98 -19.99 20.47
CA SER A 170 -101.19 -19.36 19.92
C SER A 170 -102.13 -20.37 19.25
N SER A 171 -101.61 -21.47 18.71
CA SER A 171 -102.38 -22.54 18.05
C SER A 171 -102.92 -23.62 19.00
N GLY A 172 -102.88 -23.41 20.32
CA GLY A 172 -103.62 -24.24 21.29
C GLY A 172 -102.99 -25.59 21.69
N PHE A 173 -101.69 -25.79 21.53
CA PHE A 173 -100.99 -26.98 22.06
C PHE A 173 -100.26 -26.65 23.37
N ILE A 174 -100.96 -26.74 24.51
CA ILE A 174 -100.32 -26.79 25.82
C ILE A 174 -100.13 -28.26 26.20
N SER A 175 -98.90 -28.78 26.19
CA SER A 175 -98.56 -29.90 27.07
C SER A 175 -97.06 -29.99 27.39
N ARG A 176 -96.81 -29.99 28.71
CA ARG A 176 -95.62 -30.45 29.47
C ARG A 176 -94.36 -29.58 29.44
N ARG A 177 -94.18 -28.93 30.60
CA ARG A 177 -92.95 -28.41 31.17
C ARG A 177 -91.88 -29.52 31.23
N THR A 178 -90.75 -29.35 30.56
CA THR A 178 -89.51 -30.11 30.84
C THR A 178 -88.37 -29.16 31.13
N MET A 179 -87.86 -29.24 32.37
CA MET A 179 -86.69 -28.53 32.87
C MET A 179 -85.42 -29.04 32.18
N PHE A 180 -84.87 -28.30 31.22
CA PHE A 180 -83.50 -28.53 30.76
C PHE A 180 -82.54 -27.59 31.50
N LYS A 181 -81.76 -28.16 32.43
CA LYS A 181 -80.64 -27.49 33.08
C LYS A 181 -79.54 -27.23 32.03
N LYS A 182 -79.30 -25.96 31.68
CA LYS A 182 -78.10 -25.54 30.92
C LYS A 182 -76.84 -25.84 31.74
N LYS A 183 -76.04 -26.83 31.32
CA LYS A 183 -74.63 -26.92 31.74
C LYS A 183 -73.83 -25.99 30.82
N VAL A 184 -73.45 -24.83 31.33
CA VAL A 184 -72.43 -23.98 30.69
C VAL A 184 -71.08 -24.60 31.05
N VAL A 185 -70.38 -25.14 30.05
CA VAL A 185 -68.98 -25.56 30.20
C VAL A 185 -68.11 -24.36 29.83
N PRO A 186 -67.14 -23.94 30.66
CA PRO A 186 -66.29 -22.81 30.33
C PRO A 186 -65.27 -23.24 29.26
N VAL A 187 -65.30 -22.55 28.12
CA VAL A 187 -64.22 -22.63 27.13
C VAL A 187 -63.00 -21.95 27.73
N LYS A 188 -61.93 -22.71 27.96
CA LYS A 188 -60.64 -22.15 28.36
C LYS A 188 -60.03 -21.46 27.16
N ASP A 189 -60.06 -20.14 27.15
CA ASP A 189 -59.20 -19.32 26.29
C ASP A 189 -57.74 -19.57 26.70
N LYS A 190 -57.05 -20.43 25.96
CA LYS A 190 -55.59 -20.44 25.90
C LYS A 190 -55.21 -20.01 24.52
N HIS A 191 -54.83 -18.74 24.36
CA HIS A 191 -53.78 -18.30 23.43
C HIS A 191 -53.44 -16.83 23.70
N SER A 192 -52.62 -16.59 24.72
CA SER A 192 -51.71 -15.45 24.72
C SER A 192 -50.46 -15.87 23.95
N PHE A 193 -50.47 -15.66 22.63
CA PHE A 193 -49.25 -15.76 21.83
C PHE A 193 -48.56 -14.40 21.90
N ASN A 194 -47.46 -14.32 22.65
CA ASN A 194 -46.60 -13.14 22.73
C ASN A 194 -45.54 -13.28 21.62
N PRO A 195 -45.51 -12.42 20.57
CA PRO A 195 -44.55 -12.53 19.49
C PRO A 195 -43.20 -11.85 19.79
N PHE A 196 -42.97 -11.36 21.00
CA PHE A 196 -41.74 -10.63 21.38
C PHE A 196 -41.04 -11.23 22.63
N ALA A 197 -40.92 -12.55 22.70
CA ALA A 197 -39.98 -13.19 23.61
C ALA A 197 -38.70 -13.51 22.83
N GLU A 198 -37.67 -12.68 23.10
CA GLU A 198 -36.30 -12.65 22.55
C GLU A 198 -36.12 -12.21 21.09
#